data_AF-A0A7K3WDC9-F1
#
_entry.id   AF-A0A7K3WDC9-F1
#
_cell.length_a   1.000
_cell.length_b   1.000
_cell.length_c   1.000
_cell.angle_alpha   90.00
_cell.angle_beta   90.00
_cell.angle_gamma   90.00
#
_symmetry.space_group_name_H-M   'P 1'
#
loop_
_entity.id
_entity.type
_entity.pdbx_description
1 polymer ?
#
loop_
_entity_poly.entity_id
_entity_poly.type
_entity_poly.pdbx_seq_one_letter_code
_entity_poly.pdbx_strand_id
1 'polypeptide(L)'
;MSIARPALAAVPCLLVADVAQAARYYRDTLGFSEIEFLEDPPVALYVRRGSATLLLQATDRADASVAEVSPRRLAVHAWDALLLVDDVEALAADLKARGARITVGLGITPVSDHTLEVRDPWGNLLAFAGAPVGLLSHATDRARRLLPPPVMRRVRELRAAREERAPAQAVRDFCAALDGQKPFYMFFTKGLLHWVRQAAAQVPPDVTLALIGSDLPPDELEWLRQRLDRPVHNIALGVDDNTTWEFLFDAHQSDFGWLDIDCFVLNPALFAEMTRFEPGVAVNGMWTYDAVPGAPIACTHFAFINAEVLRDLRTQGDALSPTNYDWTGATISLLHPRTQCRVPTKRQRELLLRVLPEDPSGRPRPPGGSTFFDTLVAYQVGAYARGFRTEAVRPLAHRTQAGLSSAAQDSPVWQQDMSDEVVHVGAVSYYRRDFHSSPLRAMYLAAEYALIAAADGDLPDSYVKRADQLSAELSEHGLSADEGVTMLRDHLVHDRGLAEVTADRVLGRNS
;
A
#
# COMPACT_ATOMS: atom_id res chain seq x y z
N MET A 1 -1.55 19.16 55.93
CA MET A 1 -0.45 19.25 54.96
C MET A 1 -0.57 18.06 54.01
N SER A 2 -0.83 18.30 52.73
CA SER A 2 -0.80 17.22 51.72
C SER A 2 0.66 16.87 51.47
N ILE A 3 1.05 15.61 51.67
CA ILE A 3 2.39 15.13 51.31
C ILE A 3 2.45 15.16 49.78
N ALA A 4 3.25 16.06 49.22
CA ALA A 4 3.52 16.10 47.79
C ALA A 4 4.10 14.73 47.40
N ARG A 5 3.40 14.01 46.52
CA ARG A 5 3.94 12.76 45.99
C ARG A 5 5.18 13.08 45.15
N PRO A 6 6.27 12.32 45.29
CA PRO A 6 7.46 12.51 44.47
C PRO A 6 7.12 12.34 42.99
N ALA A 7 7.68 13.20 42.14
CA ALA A 7 7.54 13.07 40.70
C ALA A 7 8.28 11.81 40.23
N LEU A 8 7.59 10.98 39.43
CA LEU A 8 8.14 9.78 38.82
C LEU A 8 8.37 10.05 37.33
N ALA A 9 9.57 9.73 36.84
CA ALA A 9 9.93 9.80 35.42
C ALA A 9 10.16 8.39 34.88
N ALA A 10 9.66 8.12 33.67
CA ALA A 10 9.93 6.89 32.94
C ALA A 10 10.85 7.22 31.75
N VAL A 11 11.95 6.48 31.62
CA VAL A 11 12.96 6.69 30.59
C VAL A 11 13.21 5.36 29.88
N PRO A 12 12.86 5.22 28.59
CA PRO A 12 13.25 4.05 27.80
C PRO A 12 14.77 3.89 27.78
N CYS A 13 15.23 2.65 27.93
CA CYS A 13 16.65 2.29 27.80
C CYS A 13 16.86 1.54 26.49
N LEU A 14 17.69 2.09 25.61
CA LEU A 14 18.04 1.54 24.31
C LEU A 14 19.48 1.05 24.32
N LEU A 15 19.73 -0.10 23.69
CA LEU A 15 21.06 -0.68 23.62
C LEU A 15 21.78 -0.21 22.37
N VAL A 16 23.05 0.18 22.53
CA VAL A 16 23.92 0.65 21.46
C VAL A 16 25.29 -0.01 21.59
N ALA A 17 26.00 -0.17 20.47
CA ALA A 17 27.36 -0.76 20.50
C ALA A 17 28.43 0.26 20.93
N ASP A 18 28.21 1.55 20.65
CA ASP A 18 29.15 2.63 20.95
C ASP A 18 28.38 3.91 21.32
N VAL A 19 28.52 4.33 22.57
CA VAL A 19 27.83 5.51 23.12
C VAL A 19 28.30 6.83 22.50
N ALA A 20 29.56 6.94 22.07
CA ALA A 20 30.06 8.14 21.41
C ALA A 20 29.54 8.28 19.98
N GLN A 21 29.42 7.16 19.25
CA GLN A 21 28.76 7.12 17.95
C GLN A 21 27.25 7.40 18.08
N ALA A 22 26.60 6.80 19.08
CA ALA A 22 25.19 7.03 19.37
C ALA A 22 24.89 8.50 19.69
N ALA A 23 25.72 9.14 20.50
CA ALA A 23 25.61 10.57 20.78
C ALA A 23 25.60 11.43 19.51
N ARG A 24 26.48 11.13 18.54
CA ARG A 24 26.52 11.85 17.25
C ARG A 24 25.26 11.59 16.43
N TYR A 25 24.84 10.35 16.28
CA TYR A 25 23.64 10.01 15.50
C TYR A 25 22.37 10.64 16.10
N TYR A 26 22.13 10.48 17.39
CA TYR A 26 20.93 11.00 18.04
C TYR A 26 20.89 12.54 17.99
N ARG A 27 22.04 13.20 18.06
CA ARG A 27 22.13 14.66 17.91
C ARG A 27 21.92 15.12 16.47
N ASP A 28 22.74 14.61 15.56
CA ASP A 28 22.88 15.16 14.22
C ASP A 28 21.72 14.70 13.32
N THR A 29 21.25 13.46 13.49
CA THR A 29 20.19 12.84 12.69
C THR A 29 18.82 12.93 13.35
N LEU A 30 18.71 12.62 14.66
CA LEU A 30 17.42 12.61 15.36
C LEU A 30 17.09 13.92 16.09
N GLY A 31 17.99 14.91 16.05
CA GLY A 31 17.73 16.25 16.58
C GLY A 31 17.63 16.33 18.10
N PHE A 32 18.21 15.38 18.85
CA PHE A 32 18.37 15.51 20.30
C PHE A 32 19.44 16.56 20.60
N SER A 33 19.16 17.48 21.52
CA SER A 33 20.00 18.67 21.75
C SER A 33 20.88 18.56 22.99
N GLU A 34 20.44 17.82 24.01
CA GLU A 34 21.18 17.67 25.25
C GLU A 34 21.72 16.25 25.36
N ILE A 35 23.04 16.15 25.51
CA ILE A 35 23.77 14.88 25.59
C ILE A 35 24.56 14.87 26.90
N GLU A 36 24.33 13.88 27.74
CA GLU A 36 25.00 13.73 29.04
C GLU A 36 25.58 12.32 29.15
N PHE A 37 26.91 12.21 29.08
CA PHE A 37 27.60 10.94 29.26
C PHE A 37 27.64 10.55 30.73
N LEU A 38 27.46 9.25 30.98
CA LEU A 38 27.49 8.66 32.32
C LEU A 38 28.76 7.81 32.44
N GLU A 39 29.48 8.00 33.56
CA GLU A 39 30.76 7.35 33.88
C GLU A 39 31.96 7.81 33.03
N ASP A 40 33.16 7.41 33.44
CA ASP A 40 34.43 7.61 32.73
C ASP A 40 35.28 6.33 32.87
N PRO A 41 35.47 5.53 31.80
CA PRO A 41 34.98 5.72 30.43
C PRO A 41 33.45 5.59 30.31
N PRO A 42 32.80 6.25 29.34
CA PRO A 42 31.35 6.27 29.27
C PRO A 42 30.77 4.92 28.85
N VAL A 43 29.85 4.39 29.64
CA VAL A 43 29.10 3.15 29.37
C VAL A 43 27.64 3.40 29.03
N ALA A 44 27.14 4.61 29.28
CA ALA A 44 25.80 5.04 28.94
C ALA A 44 25.75 6.56 28.71
N LEU A 45 24.66 7.04 28.13
CA LEU A 45 24.35 8.47 28.05
C LEU A 45 22.85 8.74 28.10
N TYR A 46 22.49 9.93 28.60
CA TYR A 46 21.17 10.50 28.36
C TYR A 46 21.19 11.35 27.11
N VAL A 47 20.15 11.20 26.28
CA VAL A 47 19.83 12.14 25.20
C VAL A 47 18.47 12.77 25.47
N ARG A 48 18.37 14.10 25.29
CA ARG A 48 17.09 14.82 25.48
C ARG A 48 16.72 15.70 24.29
N ARG A 49 15.43 15.71 23.97
CA ARG A 49 14.79 16.57 22.96
C ARG A 49 13.48 17.10 23.55
N GLY A 50 13.47 18.37 23.94
CA GLY A 50 12.35 18.94 24.69
C GLY A 50 12.14 18.19 26.02
N SER A 51 10.93 17.69 26.27
CA SER A 51 10.62 16.90 27.48
C SER A 51 10.94 15.41 27.36
N ALA A 52 11.32 14.92 26.17
CA ALA A 52 11.66 13.52 25.98
C ALA A 52 13.09 13.23 26.44
N THR A 53 13.26 12.14 27.19
CA THR A 53 14.56 11.61 27.61
C THR A 53 14.66 10.15 27.21
N LEU A 54 15.80 9.76 26.63
CA LEU A 54 16.18 8.37 26.40
C LEU A 54 17.50 8.08 27.10
N LEU A 55 17.65 6.87 27.63
CA LEU A 55 18.92 6.33 28.10
C LEU A 55 19.49 5.44 26.99
N LEU A 56 20.70 5.71 26.52
CA LEU A 56 21.42 4.85 25.58
C LEU A 56 22.53 4.14 26.35
N GLN A 57 22.55 2.82 26.35
CA GLN A 57 23.49 2.02 27.13
C GLN A 57 24.33 1.13 26.23
N ALA A 58 25.65 1.12 26.45
CA ALA A 58 26.58 0.24 25.75
C ALA A 58 26.28 -1.23 26.09
N THR A 59 26.25 -2.08 25.06
CA THR A 59 26.27 -3.54 25.24
C THR A 59 27.70 -4.05 25.36
N ASP A 60 27.93 -5.04 26.22
CA ASP A 60 29.22 -5.72 26.41
C ASP A 60 29.53 -6.74 25.31
N ARG A 61 28.54 -7.06 24.47
CA ARG A 61 28.68 -7.99 23.34
C ARG A 61 28.93 -7.23 22.04
N ALA A 62 30.19 -7.21 21.60
CA ALA A 62 30.60 -6.63 20.32
C ALA A 62 29.91 -7.27 19.10
N ASP A 63 29.42 -8.51 19.25
CA ASP A 63 28.89 -9.33 18.15
C ASP A 63 27.36 -9.50 18.21
N ALA A 64 26.71 -9.04 19.28
CA ALA A 64 25.26 -9.16 19.40
C ALA A 64 24.60 -8.06 18.57
N SER A 65 23.99 -8.42 17.44
CA SER A 65 23.04 -7.52 16.80
C SER A 65 21.93 -7.19 17.81
N VAL A 66 21.51 -5.93 17.95
CA VAL A 66 20.40 -5.56 18.85
C VAL A 66 19.11 -6.33 18.51
N ALA A 67 19.03 -6.90 17.30
CA ALA A 67 17.98 -7.84 16.91
C ALA A 67 17.87 -9.07 17.83
N GLU A 68 18.95 -9.51 18.48
CA GLU A 68 18.92 -10.66 19.40
C GLU A 68 18.27 -10.37 20.76
N VAL A 69 18.22 -9.10 21.17
CA VAL A 69 17.73 -8.66 22.50
C VAL A 69 16.50 -7.76 22.42
N SER A 70 16.12 -7.32 21.21
CA SER A 70 14.93 -6.50 20.99
C SER A 70 13.64 -7.26 21.36
N PRO A 71 12.64 -6.59 21.98
CA PRO A 71 11.29 -7.13 22.17
C PRO A 71 10.66 -7.66 20.88
N ARG A 72 11.18 -7.29 19.71
CA ARG A 72 10.73 -7.77 18.42
C ARG A 72 10.88 -9.28 18.19
N ARG A 73 11.71 -9.97 18.96
CA ARG A 73 11.72 -11.44 18.99
C ARG A 73 10.43 -12.04 19.53
N LEU A 74 9.71 -11.28 20.37
CA LEU A 74 8.46 -11.68 21.00
C LEU A 74 7.24 -11.10 20.27
N ALA A 75 7.41 -9.96 19.57
CA ALA A 75 6.37 -9.34 18.76
C ALA A 75 6.98 -8.55 17.59
N VAL A 76 6.78 -9.01 16.35
CA VAL A 76 7.39 -8.48 15.11
C VAL A 76 7.29 -6.95 14.97
N HIS A 77 6.22 -6.33 15.50
CA HIS A 77 5.94 -4.89 15.43
C HIS A 77 6.23 -4.13 16.74
N ALA A 78 7.01 -4.71 17.67
CA ALA A 78 7.31 -4.03 18.92
C ALA A 78 8.23 -2.81 18.69
N TRP A 79 7.92 -1.73 19.42
CA TRP A 79 8.79 -0.56 19.50
C TRP A 79 9.73 -0.66 20.69
N ASP A 80 10.96 -0.20 20.49
CA ASP A 80 11.95 -0.11 21.56
C ASP A 80 11.76 1.21 22.36
N ALA A 81 11.22 2.25 21.72
CA ALA A 81 10.75 3.47 22.39
C ALA A 81 9.53 4.09 21.69
N LEU A 82 8.62 4.66 22.48
CA LEU A 82 7.51 5.49 22.02
C LEU A 82 7.67 6.92 22.54
N LEU A 83 7.64 7.88 21.64
CA LEU A 83 7.78 9.31 21.89
C LEU A 83 6.51 10.01 21.43
N LEU A 84 5.86 10.73 22.33
CA LEU A 84 4.67 11.52 22.00
C LEU A 84 5.09 12.90 21.49
N VAL A 85 4.55 13.31 20.35
CA VAL A 85 4.88 14.57 19.69
C VAL A 85 3.62 15.31 19.28
N ASP A 86 3.67 16.63 19.31
CA ASP A 86 2.50 17.47 19.00
C ASP A 86 2.23 17.55 17.48
N ASP A 87 3.29 17.48 16.68
CA ASP A 87 3.25 17.58 15.23
C ASP A 87 4.21 16.55 14.60
N VAL A 88 3.65 15.40 14.22
CA VAL A 88 4.41 14.29 13.63
C VAL A 88 4.86 14.64 12.20
N GLU A 89 4.10 15.45 11.47
CA GLU A 89 4.37 15.81 10.07
C GLU A 89 5.57 16.75 9.98
N ALA A 90 5.60 17.79 10.81
CA ALA A 90 6.74 18.70 10.93
C ALA A 90 8.01 17.95 11.40
N LEU A 91 7.85 17.04 12.37
CA LEU A 91 8.95 16.19 12.81
C LEU A 91 9.46 15.28 11.69
N ALA A 92 8.57 14.67 10.92
CA ALA A 92 8.95 13.81 9.79
C ALA A 92 9.74 14.60 8.73
N ALA A 93 9.33 15.83 8.42
CA ALA A 93 10.05 16.71 7.51
C ALA A 93 11.46 17.06 8.03
N ASP A 94 11.58 17.42 9.31
CA ASP A 94 12.86 17.70 9.98
C ASP A 94 13.79 16.48 9.97
N LEU A 95 13.29 15.30 10.36
CA LEU A 95 14.06 14.05 10.38
C LEU A 95 14.50 13.62 8.97
N LYS A 96 13.62 13.79 7.97
CA LYS A 96 13.96 13.50 6.56
C LYS A 96 15.06 14.43 6.05
N ALA A 97 14.98 15.73 6.37
CA ALA A 97 16.02 16.69 5.99
C ALA A 97 17.38 16.37 6.63
N ARG A 98 17.38 15.71 7.80
CA ARG A 98 18.59 15.26 8.52
C ARG A 98 19.09 13.86 8.11
N GLY A 99 18.44 13.23 7.14
CA GLY A 99 18.85 11.91 6.62
C GLY A 99 18.48 10.73 7.54
N ALA A 100 17.49 10.87 8.42
CA ALA A 100 17.03 9.76 9.26
C ALA A 100 16.46 8.61 8.41
N ARG A 101 16.76 7.35 8.78
CA ARG A 101 16.16 6.15 8.19
C ARG A 101 14.74 5.97 8.75
N ILE A 102 13.81 6.73 8.17
CA ILE A 102 12.38 6.59 8.44
C ILE A 102 11.93 5.25 7.83
N THR A 103 11.59 4.30 8.70
CA THR A 103 11.08 3.00 8.27
C THR A 103 9.60 3.11 7.93
N VAL A 104 8.78 3.75 8.80
CA VAL A 104 7.36 4.08 8.53
C VAL A 104 7.18 5.57 8.29
N GLY A 105 6.70 5.95 7.09
CA GLY A 105 6.04 7.24 6.89
C GLY A 105 4.64 7.24 7.50
N LEU A 106 4.28 8.31 8.21
CA LEU A 106 2.97 8.63 8.82
C LEU A 106 1.88 7.53 8.66
N GLY A 107 1.86 6.57 9.58
CA GLY A 107 0.87 5.49 9.64
C GLY A 107 -0.05 5.60 10.87
N ILE A 108 -1.26 5.03 10.78
CA ILE A 108 -2.16 4.85 11.93
C ILE A 108 -1.74 3.61 12.72
N THR A 109 -1.63 3.75 14.04
CA THR A 109 -1.37 2.67 14.99
C THR A 109 -2.44 2.67 16.09
N PRO A 110 -2.52 1.63 16.95
CA PRO A 110 -3.43 1.67 18.11
C PRO A 110 -3.16 2.85 19.07
N VAL A 111 -1.99 3.50 18.97
CA VAL A 111 -1.58 4.61 19.84
C VAL A 111 -1.93 5.97 19.25
N SER A 112 -1.85 6.14 17.94
CA SER A 112 -2.09 7.43 17.26
C SER A 112 -2.45 7.24 15.79
N ASP A 113 -3.27 8.14 15.27
CA ASP A 113 -3.58 8.23 13.84
C ASP A 113 -2.43 8.80 12.99
N HIS A 114 -1.40 9.34 13.66
CA HIS A 114 -0.16 9.79 13.05
C HIS A 114 1.00 9.19 13.84
N THR A 115 1.66 8.18 13.26
CA THR A 115 2.85 7.55 13.83
C THR A 115 3.93 7.46 12.78
N LEU A 116 5.12 7.95 13.13
CA LEU A 116 6.35 7.84 12.34
C LEU A 116 7.28 6.86 13.04
N GLU A 117 7.91 5.96 12.31
CA GLU A 117 8.95 5.10 12.89
C GLU A 117 10.31 5.37 12.29
N VAL A 118 11.33 5.42 13.15
CA VAL A 118 12.72 5.62 12.77
C VAL A 118 13.55 4.48 13.32
N ARG A 119 14.36 3.87 12.45
CA ARG A 119 15.32 2.85 12.85
C ARG A 119 16.71 3.47 12.95
N ASP A 120 17.34 3.32 14.11
CA ASP A 120 18.72 3.75 14.31
C ASP A 120 19.73 2.72 13.73
N PRO A 121 21.03 3.07 13.62
CA PRO A 121 22.06 2.18 13.07
C PRO A 121 22.28 0.90 13.88
N TRP A 122 21.92 0.90 15.16
CA TRP A 122 22.02 -0.29 16.01
C TRP A 122 20.79 -1.18 15.89
N GLY A 123 19.73 -0.70 15.24
CA GLY A 123 18.50 -1.45 14.96
C GLY A 123 17.35 -1.08 15.89
N ASN A 124 17.52 -0.18 16.86
CA ASN A 124 16.40 0.25 17.71
C ASN A 124 15.33 0.95 16.86
N LEU A 125 14.06 0.68 17.16
CA LEU A 125 12.90 1.27 16.51
C LEU A 125 12.21 2.25 17.45
N LEU A 126 12.29 3.52 17.07
CA LEU A 126 11.68 4.64 17.77
C LEU A 126 10.40 5.03 17.05
N ALA A 127 9.26 4.91 17.74
CA ALA A 127 7.98 5.40 17.27
C ALA A 127 7.74 6.81 17.78
N PHE A 128 7.41 7.74 16.89
CA PHE A 128 6.96 9.08 17.19
C PHE A 128 5.47 9.16 16.86
N ALA A 129 4.65 9.23 17.89
CA ALA A 129 3.21 9.24 17.77
C ALA A 129 2.64 10.60 18.16
N GLY A 130 1.61 11.05 17.44
CA GLY A 130 0.77 12.16 17.87
C GLY A 130 0.33 11.96 19.32
N ALA A 131 0.60 12.93 20.20
CA ALA A 131 0.18 12.85 21.59
C ALA A 131 -1.36 12.76 21.69
N PRO A 132 -1.94 11.87 22.52
CA PRO A 132 -3.33 11.99 22.93
C PRO A 132 -3.48 13.31 23.73
N VAL A 133 -3.97 14.35 23.07
CA VAL A 133 -3.65 15.74 23.41
C VAL A 133 -4.07 16.20 24.81
N GLY A 134 -3.15 16.87 25.50
CA GLY A 134 -3.36 17.75 26.66
C GLY A 134 -3.42 19.25 26.31
N LEU A 135 -4.46 19.90 26.82
CA LEU A 135 -4.69 21.32 27.17
C LEU A 135 -4.43 22.52 26.23
N LEU A 136 -3.62 22.47 25.16
CA LEU A 136 -3.39 23.66 24.32
C LEU A 136 -4.00 23.62 22.89
N SER A 137 -4.61 22.50 22.46
CA SER A 137 -5.36 22.42 21.18
C SER A 137 -6.87 22.71 21.29
N HIS A 138 -7.34 23.19 22.45
CA HIS A 138 -8.76 23.11 22.83
C HIS A 138 -9.75 24.01 22.08
N ALA A 139 -9.35 24.98 21.25
CA ALA A 139 -10.34 25.82 20.57
C ALA A 139 -10.89 25.16 19.29
N THR A 140 -10.00 24.67 18.43
CA THR A 140 -10.36 24.06 17.14
C THR A 140 -10.71 22.58 17.27
N ASP A 141 -10.13 21.88 18.24
CA ASP A 141 -10.31 20.44 18.41
C ASP A 141 -11.47 20.07 19.36
N ARG A 142 -11.83 20.92 20.35
CA ARG A 142 -13.12 20.75 21.07
C ARG A 142 -14.30 20.94 20.13
N ALA A 143 -14.24 21.92 19.22
CA ALA A 143 -15.27 22.09 18.21
C ALA A 143 -15.40 20.84 17.32
N ARG A 144 -14.29 20.19 16.96
CA ARG A 144 -14.28 18.94 16.17
C ARG A 144 -14.73 17.69 16.96
N ARG A 145 -14.43 17.60 18.26
CA ARG A 145 -14.87 16.49 19.14
C ARG A 145 -16.31 16.61 19.63
N LEU A 146 -16.91 17.80 19.57
CA LEU A 146 -18.34 18.02 19.82
C LEU A 146 -19.21 17.65 18.59
N LEU A 147 -18.61 17.52 17.42
CA LEU A 147 -19.33 17.10 16.22
C LEU A 147 -19.52 15.57 16.22
N PRO A 148 -20.76 15.09 16.05
CA PRO A 148 -21.01 13.66 15.90
C PRO A 148 -20.13 13.06 14.78
N PRO A 149 -19.66 11.80 14.90
CA PRO A 149 -18.83 11.16 13.88
C PRO A 149 -19.36 11.27 12.43
N PRO A 150 -20.69 11.19 12.18
CA PRO A 150 -21.25 11.43 10.83
C PRO A 150 -20.97 12.84 10.28
N VAL A 151 -20.95 13.85 11.14
CA VAL A 151 -20.69 15.24 10.74
C VAL A 151 -19.20 15.43 10.44
N MET A 152 -18.32 14.87 11.28
CA MET A 152 -16.88 14.91 11.04
C MET A 152 -16.50 14.21 9.73
N ARG A 153 -17.10 13.05 9.46
CA ARG A 153 -16.95 12.37 8.18
C ARG A 153 -17.40 13.25 7.01
N ARG A 154 -18.57 13.88 7.13
CA ARG A 154 -19.07 14.77 6.07
C ARG A 154 -18.14 15.96 5.80
N VAL A 155 -17.57 16.55 6.84
CA VAL A 155 -16.57 17.63 6.70
C VAL A 155 -15.31 17.13 6.00
N ARG A 156 -14.81 15.94 6.35
CA ARG A 156 -13.66 15.32 5.68
C ARG A 156 -13.95 15.04 4.21
N GLU A 157 -15.09 14.43 3.89
CA GLU A 157 -15.55 14.18 2.51
C GLU A 157 -15.62 15.48 1.70
N LEU A 158 -16.19 16.56 2.27
CA LEU A 158 -16.27 17.85 1.59
C LEU A 158 -14.91 18.50 1.36
N ARG A 159 -13.95 18.30 2.28
CA ARG A 159 -12.59 18.78 2.12
C ARG A 159 -11.86 17.99 1.04
N ALA A 160 -11.92 16.65 1.10
CA ALA A 160 -11.36 15.75 0.10
C ALA A 160 -11.89 16.10 -1.30
N ALA A 161 -13.21 16.18 -1.47
CA ALA A 161 -13.85 16.54 -2.74
C ALA A 161 -13.46 17.92 -3.27
N ARG A 162 -13.10 18.88 -2.41
CA ARG A 162 -12.57 20.19 -2.83
C ARG A 162 -11.13 20.08 -3.33
N GLU A 163 -10.28 19.37 -2.60
CA GLU A 163 -8.88 19.15 -2.97
C GLU A 163 -8.77 18.32 -4.26
N GLU A 164 -9.66 17.34 -4.43
CA GLU A 164 -9.71 16.41 -5.56
C GLU A 164 -10.39 16.99 -6.81
N ARG A 165 -11.11 18.12 -6.72
CA ARG A 165 -11.88 18.66 -7.85
C ARG A 165 -11.01 18.97 -9.08
N ALA A 166 -9.87 19.63 -8.88
CA ALA A 166 -8.96 19.97 -9.97
C ALA A 166 -8.24 18.73 -10.54
N PRO A 167 -7.66 17.84 -9.70
CA PRO A 167 -7.19 16.52 -10.14
C PRO A 167 -8.22 15.72 -10.94
N ALA A 168 -9.45 15.60 -10.44
CA ALA A 168 -10.52 14.86 -11.12
C ALA A 168 -10.83 15.46 -12.49
N GLN A 169 -10.82 16.79 -12.63
CA GLN A 169 -11.00 17.43 -13.93
C GLN A 169 -9.84 17.12 -14.88
N ALA A 170 -8.59 17.17 -14.40
CA ALA A 170 -7.44 16.88 -15.22
C ALA A 170 -7.42 15.41 -15.71
N VAL A 171 -7.86 14.48 -14.86
CA VAL A 171 -8.07 13.07 -15.25
C VAL A 171 -9.20 12.96 -16.27
N ARG A 172 -10.32 13.67 -16.09
CA ARG A 172 -11.39 13.71 -17.10
C ARG A 172 -10.89 14.16 -18.48
N ASP A 173 -10.10 15.23 -18.52
CA ASP A 173 -9.54 15.75 -19.76
C ASP A 173 -8.56 14.75 -20.40
N PHE A 174 -7.76 14.06 -19.58
CA PHE A 174 -6.86 12.99 -20.04
C PHE A 174 -7.63 11.79 -20.62
N CYS A 175 -8.66 11.31 -19.91
CA CYS A 175 -9.50 10.20 -20.36
C CYS A 175 -10.26 10.54 -21.64
N ALA A 176 -10.73 11.79 -21.80
CA ALA A 176 -11.41 12.24 -23.01
C ALA A 176 -10.53 12.16 -24.26
N ALA A 177 -9.20 12.34 -24.11
CA ALA A 177 -8.25 12.16 -25.22
C ALA A 177 -8.09 10.69 -25.65
N LEU A 178 -8.51 9.74 -24.82
CA LEU A 178 -8.42 8.29 -25.05
C LEU A 178 -9.78 7.66 -25.38
N ASP A 179 -10.84 8.48 -25.51
CA ASP A 179 -12.20 7.99 -25.72
C ASP A 179 -12.31 7.13 -26.99
N GLY A 180 -13.06 6.03 -26.88
CA GLY A 180 -13.21 5.04 -27.95
C GLY A 180 -12.00 4.12 -28.21
N GLN A 181 -10.86 4.32 -27.55
CA GLN A 181 -9.64 3.50 -27.76
C GLN A 181 -9.56 2.27 -26.85
N LYS A 182 -10.60 2.00 -26.05
CA LYS A 182 -10.67 0.91 -25.05
C LYS A 182 -9.40 0.84 -24.17
N PRO A 183 -9.03 1.94 -23.50
CA PRO A 183 -7.75 2.02 -22.79
C PRO A 183 -7.68 1.08 -21.60
N PHE A 184 -6.50 0.56 -21.30
CA PHE A 184 -6.15 -0.02 -20.00
C PHE A 184 -5.35 1.00 -19.21
N TYR A 185 -5.79 1.28 -17.98
CA TYR A 185 -5.08 2.18 -17.07
C TYR A 185 -4.18 1.41 -16.11
N MET A 186 -2.97 1.92 -15.94
CA MET A 186 -1.99 1.41 -14.98
C MET A 186 -1.61 2.52 -14.02
N PHE A 187 -1.94 2.32 -12.74
CA PHE A 187 -1.74 3.31 -11.69
C PHE A 187 -0.55 2.98 -10.81
N PHE A 188 0.23 3.99 -10.43
CA PHE A 188 1.37 3.83 -9.52
C PHE A 188 1.78 5.11 -8.80
N THR A 189 2.53 4.93 -7.72
CA THR A 189 3.20 6.02 -6.99
C THR A 189 4.72 5.97 -7.20
N LYS A 190 5.40 6.97 -6.65
CA LYS A 190 6.86 7.11 -6.73
C LYS A 190 7.63 5.88 -6.27
N GLY A 191 8.77 5.61 -6.89
CA GLY A 191 9.66 4.51 -6.55
C GLY A 191 9.25 3.16 -7.16
N LEU A 192 8.35 3.15 -8.15
CA LEU A 192 7.80 1.92 -8.76
C LEU A 192 8.05 1.77 -10.28
N LEU A 193 8.87 2.61 -10.91
CA LEU A 193 9.17 2.52 -12.34
C LEU A 193 9.71 1.17 -12.81
N HIS A 194 10.41 0.40 -11.98
CA HIS A 194 10.86 -0.96 -12.35
C HIS A 194 9.70 -1.92 -12.62
N TRP A 195 8.62 -1.81 -11.85
CA TRP A 195 7.38 -2.55 -12.09
C TRP A 195 6.66 -2.07 -13.34
N VAL A 196 6.48 -0.75 -13.46
CA VAL A 196 5.84 -0.13 -14.63
C VAL A 196 6.57 -0.51 -15.92
N ARG A 197 7.89 -0.38 -15.95
CA ARG A 197 8.75 -0.76 -17.07
C ARG A 197 8.51 -2.22 -17.46
N GLN A 198 8.58 -3.13 -16.48
CA GLN A 198 8.48 -4.55 -16.75
C GLN A 198 7.08 -4.96 -17.22
N ALA A 199 6.03 -4.47 -16.56
CA ALA A 199 4.65 -4.77 -16.94
C ALA A 199 4.28 -4.15 -18.28
N ALA A 200 4.60 -2.88 -18.51
CA ALA A 200 4.33 -2.19 -19.77
C ALA A 200 5.05 -2.82 -20.96
N ALA A 201 6.24 -3.40 -20.76
CA ALA A 201 6.98 -4.11 -21.80
C ALA A 201 6.25 -5.38 -22.29
N GLN A 202 5.35 -5.95 -21.48
CA GLN A 202 4.53 -7.10 -21.90
C GLN A 202 3.25 -6.67 -22.64
N VAL A 203 2.91 -5.38 -22.64
CA VAL A 203 1.71 -4.87 -23.30
C VAL A 203 2.02 -4.55 -24.77
N PRO A 204 1.28 -5.11 -25.74
CA PRO A 204 1.49 -4.84 -27.16
C PRO A 204 1.37 -3.35 -27.52
N PRO A 205 2.11 -2.85 -28.53
CA PRO A 205 2.02 -1.45 -28.96
C PRO A 205 0.62 -1.02 -29.43
N ASP A 206 -0.17 -1.95 -29.99
CA ASP A 206 -1.53 -1.72 -30.48
C ASP A 206 -2.59 -1.70 -29.36
N VAL A 207 -2.24 -2.12 -28.15
CA VAL A 207 -3.09 -1.96 -26.96
C VAL A 207 -2.85 -0.58 -26.37
N THR A 208 -3.92 0.21 -26.20
CA THR A 208 -3.87 1.52 -25.57
C THR A 208 -3.64 1.39 -24.05
N LEU A 209 -2.38 1.33 -23.63
CA LEU A 209 -1.99 1.39 -22.22
C LEU A 209 -1.75 2.84 -21.80
N ALA A 210 -2.51 3.34 -20.83
CA ALA A 210 -2.37 4.67 -20.27
C ALA A 210 -1.82 4.62 -18.84
N LEU A 211 -0.80 5.43 -18.56
CA LEU A 211 -0.08 5.44 -17.29
C LEU A 211 -0.58 6.60 -16.43
N ILE A 212 -0.99 6.31 -15.19
CA ILE A 212 -1.41 7.32 -14.21
C ILE A 212 -0.48 7.26 -13.00
N GLY A 213 0.39 8.25 -12.89
CA GLY A 213 1.23 8.49 -11.72
C GLY A 213 0.53 9.31 -10.64
N SER A 214 0.92 9.12 -9.38
CA SER A 214 0.48 9.91 -8.23
C SER A 214 1.68 10.49 -7.47
N ASP A 215 1.74 11.82 -7.39
CA ASP A 215 2.83 12.57 -6.77
C ASP A 215 4.23 12.12 -7.23
N LEU A 216 4.38 11.86 -8.54
CA LEU A 216 5.66 11.42 -9.08
C LEU A 216 6.69 12.56 -9.05
N PRO A 217 7.95 12.28 -8.65
CA PRO A 217 9.01 13.25 -8.72
C PRO A 217 9.37 13.58 -10.19
N PRO A 218 9.98 14.75 -10.46
CA PRO A 218 10.24 15.20 -11.83
C PRO A 218 11.09 14.24 -12.67
N ASP A 219 12.07 13.57 -12.06
CA ASP A 219 12.96 12.60 -12.72
C ASP A 219 12.20 11.36 -13.19
N GLU A 220 11.30 10.81 -12.37
CA GLU A 220 10.47 9.68 -12.78
C GLU A 220 9.48 10.07 -13.89
N LEU A 221 8.89 11.26 -13.81
CA LEU A 221 7.98 11.76 -14.82
C LEU A 221 8.67 12.01 -16.17
N GLU A 222 9.90 12.55 -16.12
CA GLU A 222 10.73 12.74 -17.31
C GLU A 222 11.10 11.39 -17.93
N TRP A 223 11.52 10.43 -17.11
CA TRP A 223 11.83 9.07 -17.56
C TRP A 223 10.65 8.43 -18.29
N LEU A 224 9.44 8.48 -17.70
CA LEU A 224 8.24 7.91 -18.32
C LEU A 224 7.97 8.49 -19.71
N ARG A 225 8.05 9.82 -19.85
CA ARG A 225 7.80 10.53 -21.12
C ARG A 225 8.85 10.27 -22.18
N GLN A 226 10.09 9.97 -21.78
CA GLN A 226 11.20 9.72 -22.71
C GLN A 226 11.31 8.25 -23.11
N ARG A 227 10.96 7.33 -22.20
CA ARG A 227 11.24 5.89 -22.36
C ARG A 227 10.02 5.07 -22.72
N LEU A 228 8.83 5.48 -22.28
CA LEU A 228 7.59 4.76 -22.59
C LEU A 228 6.78 5.56 -23.61
N ASP A 229 6.61 4.98 -24.79
CA ASP A 229 5.73 5.52 -25.84
C ASP A 229 4.25 5.23 -25.51
N ARG A 230 3.78 5.80 -24.41
CA ARG A 230 2.44 5.58 -23.84
C ARG A 230 1.86 6.91 -23.34
N PRO A 231 0.53 7.12 -23.38
CA PRO A 231 -0.08 8.26 -22.72
C PRO A 231 0.24 8.28 -21.22
N VAL A 232 0.71 9.42 -20.69
CA VAL A 232 1.06 9.58 -19.27
C VAL A 232 0.33 10.76 -18.66
N HIS A 233 -0.29 10.55 -17.51
CA HIS A 233 -0.82 11.59 -16.64
C HIS A 233 -0.20 11.47 -15.24
N ASN A 234 0.21 12.58 -14.63
CA ASN A 234 0.66 12.60 -13.24
C ASN A 234 -0.27 13.46 -12.41
N ILE A 235 -0.94 12.84 -11.44
CA ILE A 235 -1.79 13.51 -10.48
C ILE A 235 -0.87 14.15 -9.43
N ALA A 236 -0.74 15.47 -9.47
CA ALA A 236 0.14 16.19 -8.54
C ALA A 236 -0.31 16.08 -7.08
N LEU A 237 -1.61 15.85 -6.83
CA LEU A 237 -2.11 15.46 -5.52
C LEU A 237 -1.77 13.98 -5.29
N GLY A 238 -1.04 13.66 -4.22
CA GLY A 238 -0.84 12.28 -3.80
C GLY A 238 -2.19 11.62 -3.48
N VAL A 239 -2.61 10.70 -4.33
CA VAL A 239 -3.83 9.90 -4.26
C VAL A 239 -3.51 8.41 -4.29
N ASP A 240 -4.48 7.59 -3.90
CA ASP A 240 -4.43 6.13 -3.99
C ASP A 240 -5.14 5.60 -5.25
N ASP A 241 -5.13 4.28 -5.38
CA ASP A 241 -5.80 3.54 -6.45
C ASP A 241 -7.32 3.69 -6.39
N ASN A 242 -7.93 3.64 -5.19
CA ASN A 242 -9.36 3.88 -5.01
C ASN A 242 -9.80 5.23 -5.56
N THR A 243 -9.10 6.31 -5.20
CA THR A 243 -9.40 7.66 -5.70
C THR A 243 -9.25 7.72 -7.22
N THR A 244 -8.22 7.05 -7.76
CA THR A 244 -8.00 6.97 -9.21
C THR A 244 -9.13 6.20 -9.90
N TRP A 245 -9.58 5.08 -9.34
CA TRP A 245 -10.76 4.34 -9.79
C TRP A 245 -12.02 5.20 -9.78
N GLU A 246 -12.26 5.96 -8.71
CA GLU A 246 -13.39 6.89 -8.63
C GLU A 246 -13.31 7.97 -9.72
N PHE A 247 -12.11 8.52 -9.99
CA PHE A 247 -11.90 9.47 -11.09
C PHE A 247 -12.17 8.84 -12.47
N LEU A 248 -11.67 7.63 -12.72
CA LEU A 248 -11.90 6.91 -13.98
C LEU A 248 -13.37 6.59 -14.19
N PHE A 249 -14.05 6.11 -13.15
CA PHE A 249 -15.50 5.86 -13.22
C PHE A 249 -16.25 7.16 -13.53
N ASP A 250 -15.91 8.28 -12.87
CA ASP A 250 -16.55 9.57 -13.14
C ASP A 250 -16.26 10.11 -14.56
N ALA A 251 -15.05 9.86 -15.07
CA ALA A 251 -14.59 10.37 -16.35
C ALA A 251 -15.11 9.60 -17.58
N HIS A 252 -15.19 8.27 -17.49
CA HIS A 252 -15.41 7.44 -18.66
C HIS A 252 -16.86 7.35 -19.11
N GLN A 253 -17.05 7.47 -20.43
CA GLN A 253 -18.31 7.21 -21.12
C GLN A 253 -18.26 5.94 -22.00
N SER A 254 -17.05 5.48 -22.35
CA SER A 254 -16.77 4.24 -23.06
C SER A 254 -16.11 3.22 -22.13
N ASP A 255 -16.14 1.94 -22.53
CA ASP A 255 -15.47 0.87 -21.81
C ASP A 255 -13.98 1.15 -21.61
N PHE A 256 -13.45 0.70 -20.48
CA PHE A 256 -12.05 0.89 -20.11
C PHE A 256 -11.59 -0.23 -19.18
N GLY A 257 -10.28 -0.41 -19.10
CA GLY A 257 -9.64 -1.44 -18.31
C GLY A 257 -8.72 -0.90 -17.25
N TRP A 258 -8.33 -1.81 -16.37
CA TRP A 258 -7.32 -1.62 -15.35
C TRP A 258 -6.32 -2.77 -15.42
N LEU A 259 -5.05 -2.43 -15.25
CA LEU A 259 -3.94 -3.36 -15.17
C LEU A 259 -3.00 -2.90 -14.07
N ASP A 260 -2.84 -3.72 -13.03
CA ASP A 260 -1.89 -3.41 -11.97
C ASP A 260 -0.43 -3.53 -12.46
N ILE A 261 0.45 -2.73 -11.86
CA ILE A 261 1.88 -2.66 -12.22
C ILE A 261 2.65 -3.96 -11.96
N ASP A 262 2.10 -4.84 -11.11
CA ASP A 262 2.64 -6.15 -10.75
C ASP A 262 1.84 -7.30 -11.40
N CYS A 263 1.03 -6.96 -12.42
CA CYS A 263 0.32 -7.90 -13.26
C CYS A 263 0.97 -7.96 -14.66
N PHE A 264 1.68 -9.04 -14.94
CA PHE A 264 2.39 -9.31 -16.19
C PHE A 264 1.50 -10.13 -17.14
N VAL A 265 1.01 -9.50 -18.20
CA VAL A 265 0.18 -10.15 -19.24
C VAL A 265 1.09 -10.73 -20.32
N LEU A 266 1.43 -12.01 -20.22
CA LEU A 266 2.44 -12.67 -21.06
C LEU A 266 1.87 -13.19 -22.38
N ASN A 267 0.57 -13.50 -22.42
CA ASN A 267 -0.21 -13.75 -23.63
C ASN A 267 -0.94 -12.47 -24.08
N PRO A 268 -0.51 -11.83 -25.17
CA PRO A 268 -1.10 -10.57 -25.63
C PRO A 268 -2.55 -10.69 -26.12
N ALA A 269 -3.00 -11.89 -26.50
CA ALA A 269 -4.39 -12.11 -26.95
C ALA A 269 -5.41 -11.77 -25.85
N LEU A 270 -5.01 -11.86 -24.57
CA LEU A 270 -5.88 -11.60 -23.43
C LEU A 270 -6.44 -10.17 -23.43
N PHE A 271 -5.71 -9.16 -23.93
CA PHE A 271 -6.25 -7.79 -24.05
C PHE A 271 -7.44 -7.72 -25.01
N ALA A 272 -7.34 -8.42 -26.15
CA ALA A 272 -8.43 -8.48 -27.12
C ALA A 272 -9.64 -9.29 -26.63
N GLU A 273 -9.40 -10.29 -25.77
CA GLU A 273 -10.47 -11.06 -25.13
C GLU A 273 -11.17 -10.24 -24.04
N MET A 274 -10.40 -9.58 -23.16
CA MET A 274 -10.91 -8.73 -22.08
C MET A 274 -11.79 -7.57 -22.58
N THR A 275 -11.58 -7.09 -23.80
CA THR A 275 -12.32 -5.94 -24.37
C THR A 275 -13.62 -6.32 -25.09
N ARG A 276 -14.03 -7.60 -25.07
CA ARG A 276 -15.26 -8.11 -25.67
C ARG A 276 -16.27 -8.46 -24.59
N PHE A 277 -17.38 -7.73 -24.56
CA PHE A 277 -18.49 -8.04 -23.64
C PHE A 277 -19.53 -8.94 -24.29
N GLU A 278 -19.88 -10.01 -23.60
CA GLU A 278 -21.14 -10.69 -23.83
C GLU A 278 -22.32 -9.87 -23.29
N PRO A 279 -23.55 -10.04 -23.83
CA PRO A 279 -24.72 -9.35 -23.32
C PRO A 279 -24.95 -9.58 -21.82
N GLY A 280 -25.21 -8.50 -21.09
CA GLY A 280 -25.47 -8.54 -19.65
C GLY A 280 -24.23 -8.67 -18.76
N VAL A 281 -23.02 -8.51 -19.30
CA VAL A 281 -21.77 -8.52 -18.52
C VAL A 281 -21.39 -7.10 -18.09
N ALA A 282 -21.17 -6.90 -16.79
CA ALA A 282 -20.72 -5.63 -16.20
C ALA A 282 -19.19 -5.49 -16.17
N VAL A 283 -18.50 -6.62 -15.94
CA VAL A 283 -17.05 -6.67 -15.74
C VAL A 283 -16.51 -7.94 -16.35
N ASN A 284 -15.49 -7.80 -17.19
CA ASN A 284 -14.61 -8.89 -17.58
C ASN A 284 -13.44 -8.92 -16.61
N GLY A 285 -13.16 -10.10 -16.05
CA GLY A 285 -12.06 -10.33 -15.13
C GLY A 285 -11.21 -11.51 -15.57
N MET A 286 -9.90 -11.42 -15.32
CA MET A 286 -8.99 -12.54 -15.56
C MET A 286 -9.11 -13.62 -14.48
N TRP A 287 -9.19 -13.18 -13.22
CA TRP A 287 -9.45 -14.03 -12.06
C TRP A 287 -10.75 -13.61 -11.40
N THR A 288 -11.51 -14.61 -10.97
CA THR A 288 -12.76 -14.40 -10.26
C THR A 288 -12.84 -15.30 -9.03
N TYR A 289 -13.57 -14.83 -8.03
CA TYR A 289 -14.01 -15.64 -6.90
C TYR A 289 -15.49 -15.37 -6.62
N ASP A 290 -16.16 -16.32 -5.96
CA ASP A 290 -17.58 -16.19 -5.66
C ASP A 290 -17.78 -15.26 -4.46
N ALA A 291 -18.59 -14.21 -4.65
CA ALA A 291 -19.08 -13.37 -3.55
C ALA A 291 -20.02 -14.18 -2.64
N VAL A 292 -20.88 -14.96 -3.29
CA VAL A 292 -21.69 -16.07 -2.77
C VAL A 292 -21.73 -17.14 -3.87
N PRO A 293 -22.07 -18.40 -3.58
CA PRO A 293 -22.12 -19.45 -4.60
C PRO A 293 -22.93 -19.03 -5.83
N GLY A 294 -22.27 -19.00 -7.00
CA GLY A 294 -22.88 -18.62 -8.28
C GLY A 294 -22.93 -17.11 -8.59
N ALA A 295 -22.33 -16.27 -7.74
CA ALA A 295 -22.17 -14.83 -7.98
C ALA A 295 -20.67 -14.47 -8.07
N PRO A 296 -20.02 -14.76 -9.20
CA PRO A 296 -18.60 -14.48 -9.37
C PRO A 296 -18.35 -12.98 -9.42
N ILE A 297 -17.24 -12.56 -8.82
CA ILE A 297 -16.70 -11.21 -8.89
C ILE A 297 -15.23 -11.27 -9.28
N ALA A 298 -14.81 -10.33 -10.11
CA ALA A 298 -13.46 -10.22 -10.64
C ALA A 298 -12.53 -9.59 -9.61
N CYS A 299 -11.31 -10.11 -9.56
CA CYS A 299 -10.17 -9.44 -8.96
C CYS A 299 -9.82 -8.17 -9.76
N THR A 300 -9.27 -7.16 -9.09
CA THR A 300 -9.02 -5.82 -9.67
C THR A 300 -7.83 -5.77 -10.61
N HIS A 301 -6.84 -6.65 -10.42
CA HIS A 301 -5.51 -6.52 -11.00
C HIS A 301 -5.43 -6.69 -12.53
N PHE A 302 -6.47 -7.28 -13.14
CA PHE A 302 -6.68 -7.23 -14.58
C PHE A 302 -8.18 -7.34 -14.88
N ALA A 303 -8.82 -6.17 -15.03
CA ALA A 303 -10.26 -6.04 -15.17
C ALA A 303 -10.63 -5.09 -16.32
N PHE A 304 -11.79 -5.31 -16.93
CA PHE A 304 -12.34 -4.44 -17.97
C PHE A 304 -13.81 -4.13 -17.64
N ILE A 305 -14.17 -2.85 -17.66
CA ILE A 305 -15.44 -2.32 -17.16
C ILE A 305 -16.36 -1.95 -18.32
N ASN A 306 -17.59 -2.42 -18.26
CA ASN A 306 -18.64 -2.05 -19.20
C ASN A 306 -19.23 -0.68 -18.81
N ALA A 307 -18.97 0.35 -19.63
CA ALA A 307 -19.40 1.71 -19.33
C ALA A 307 -20.91 1.92 -19.54
N GLU A 308 -21.57 1.11 -20.37
CA GLU A 308 -23.02 1.12 -20.50
C GLU A 308 -23.69 0.69 -19.19
N VAL A 309 -23.24 -0.45 -18.63
CA VAL A 309 -23.76 -0.95 -17.34
C VAL A 309 -23.48 0.04 -16.21
N LEU A 310 -22.30 0.64 -16.18
CA LEU A 310 -21.96 1.69 -15.22
C LEU A 310 -22.96 2.87 -15.30
N ARG A 311 -23.29 3.34 -16.51
CA ARG A 311 -24.27 4.42 -16.70
C ARG A 311 -25.68 4.00 -16.29
N ASP A 312 -26.08 2.77 -16.59
CA ASP A 312 -27.38 2.23 -16.18
C ASP A 312 -27.52 2.18 -14.66
N LEU A 313 -26.51 1.70 -13.94
CA LEU A 313 -26.52 1.66 -12.47
C LEU A 313 -26.58 3.08 -11.87
N ARG A 314 -25.92 4.05 -12.50
CA ARG A 314 -25.94 5.47 -12.08
C ARG A 314 -27.30 6.11 -12.27
N THR A 315 -27.91 5.94 -13.44
CA THR A 315 -29.24 6.53 -13.74
C THR A 315 -30.32 5.99 -12.81
N GLN A 316 -30.18 4.75 -12.34
CA GLN A 316 -31.08 4.15 -11.36
C GLN A 316 -30.89 4.73 -9.95
N GLY A 317 -29.78 5.44 -9.67
CA GLY A 317 -29.49 6.04 -8.36
C GLY A 317 -28.99 5.05 -7.31
N ASP A 318 -28.42 3.94 -7.78
CA ASP A 318 -27.96 2.80 -6.96
C ASP A 318 -26.48 2.50 -7.11
N ALA A 319 -25.76 3.28 -7.93
CA ALA A 319 -24.36 3.06 -8.19
C ALA A 319 -23.52 3.05 -6.91
N LEU A 320 -22.72 2.00 -6.78
CA LEU A 320 -21.65 1.89 -5.82
C LEU A 320 -20.37 2.30 -6.54
N SER A 321 -19.70 3.31 -5.99
CA SER A 321 -18.37 3.75 -6.43
C SER A 321 -17.33 2.63 -6.27
N PRO A 322 -16.31 2.53 -7.12
CA PRO A 322 -15.24 1.53 -7.06
C PRO A 322 -14.20 1.89 -5.98
N THR A 323 -14.55 1.70 -4.72
CA THR A 323 -13.73 2.07 -3.57
C THR A 323 -13.99 1.11 -2.41
N ASN A 324 -13.16 1.15 -1.38
CA ASN A 324 -13.44 0.38 -0.18
C ASN A 324 -14.72 0.87 0.54
N TYR A 325 -15.50 -0.07 1.09
CA TYR A 325 -16.63 0.24 1.96
C TYR A 325 -16.55 -0.47 3.30
N ASP A 326 -16.90 0.26 4.36
CA ASP A 326 -17.08 -0.29 5.70
C ASP A 326 -18.29 0.37 6.38
N TRP A 327 -18.46 0.09 7.68
CA TRP A 327 -19.58 0.60 8.45
C TRP A 327 -19.29 1.92 9.17
N THR A 328 -18.02 2.34 9.23
CA THR A 328 -17.59 3.45 10.08
C THR A 328 -16.99 4.62 9.30
N GLY A 329 -16.61 4.41 8.04
CA GLY A 329 -15.79 5.31 7.25
C GLY A 329 -14.33 5.26 7.69
N ALA A 330 -13.83 4.07 8.05
CA ALA A 330 -12.48 3.90 8.55
C ALA A 330 -11.44 4.32 7.51
N THR A 331 -10.31 4.85 7.99
CA THR A 331 -9.13 5.08 7.16
C THR A 331 -8.35 3.79 7.05
N ILE A 332 -8.05 3.34 5.84
CA ILE A 332 -7.18 2.18 5.61
C ILE A 332 -5.75 2.70 5.39
N SER A 333 -5.08 3.05 6.48
CA SER A 333 -3.75 3.70 6.40
C SER A 333 -2.64 2.81 5.86
N LEU A 334 -2.89 1.52 5.78
CA LEU A 334 -2.01 0.55 5.15
C LEU A 334 -1.92 0.76 3.62
N LEU A 335 -2.93 1.36 3.00
CA LEU A 335 -2.98 1.62 1.55
C LEU A 335 -2.38 2.99 1.24
N HIS A 336 -2.96 4.03 1.82
CA HIS A 336 -2.49 5.40 1.71
C HIS A 336 -3.10 6.24 2.85
N PRO A 337 -2.42 7.30 3.34
CA PRO A 337 -2.96 8.13 4.43
C PRO A 337 -4.30 8.80 4.11
N ARG A 338 -4.63 8.91 2.82
CA ARG A 338 -5.90 9.47 2.33
C ARG A 338 -6.97 8.43 2.02
N THR A 339 -6.65 7.13 2.06
CA THR A 339 -7.63 6.06 1.76
C THR A 339 -8.69 6.00 2.83
N GLN A 340 -9.94 6.30 2.47
CA GLN A 340 -11.07 6.24 3.38
C GLN A 340 -12.14 5.33 2.80
N CYS A 341 -12.60 4.40 3.63
CA CYS A 341 -13.79 3.63 3.31
C CYS A 341 -15.00 4.56 3.17
N ARG A 342 -15.82 4.31 2.16
CA ARG A 342 -17.16 4.91 2.05
C ARG A 342 -18.13 4.13 2.95
N VAL A 343 -19.14 4.81 3.46
CA VAL A 343 -20.22 4.17 4.22
C VAL A 343 -21.41 3.95 3.30
N PRO A 344 -21.85 2.70 3.07
CA PRO A 344 -23.01 2.44 2.23
C PRO A 344 -24.25 3.14 2.78
N THR A 345 -25.00 3.81 1.89
CA THR A 345 -26.33 4.38 2.20
C THR A 345 -27.34 3.27 2.50
N LYS A 346 -28.49 3.60 3.10
CA LYS A 346 -29.55 2.61 3.38
C LYS A 346 -29.96 1.84 2.10
N ARG A 347 -30.16 2.56 1.00
CA ARG A 347 -30.52 1.99 -0.30
C ARG A 347 -29.45 1.05 -0.86
N GLN A 348 -28.18 1.43 -0.75
CA GLN A 348 -27.05 0.58 -1.16
C GLN A 348 -26.93 -0.67 -0.29
N ARG A 349 -27.20 -0.58 1.03
CA ARG A 349 -27.23 -1.77 1.91
C ARG A 349 -28.34 -2.73 1.50
N GLU A 350 -29.54 -2.21 1.27
CA GLU A 350 -30.68 -3.00 0.78
C GLU A 350 -30.38 -3.66 -0.57
N LEU A 351 -29.64 -2.99 -1.45
CA LEU A 351 -29.18 -3.56 -2.71
C LEU A 351 -28.21 -4.72 -2.50
N LEU A 352 -27.15 -4.52 -1.71
CA LEU A 352 -26.14 -5.54 -1.42
C LEU A 352 -26.74 -6.77 -0.74
N LEU A 353 -27.73 -6.58 0.15
CA LEU A 353 -28.45 -7.66 0.84
C LEU A 353 -29.33 -8.52 -0.07
N ARG A 354 -29.56 -8.13 -1.33
CA ARG A 354 -30.22 -9.00 -2.32
C ARG A 354 -29.34 -10.15 -2.78
N VAL A 355 -28.03 -10.05 -2.53
CA VAL A 355 -27.03 -11.01 -3.01
C VAL A 355 -26.27 -11.60 -1.83
N LEU A 356 -25.83 -10.76 -0.90
CA LEU A 356 -24.95 -11.15 0.21
C LEU A 356 -25.75 -11.53 1.44
N PRO A 357 -25.23 -12.50 2.25
CA PRO A 357 -25.84 -12.84 3.52
C PRO A 357 -25.70 -11.71 4.54
N GLU A 358 -26.60 -11.69 5.51
CA GLU A 358 -26.54 -10.78 6.65
C GLU A 358 -25.46 -11.21 7.67
N ASP A 359 -24.80 -10.23 8.27
CA ASP A 359 -24.04 -10.38 9.50
C ASP A 359 -24.97 -10.34 10.74
N PRO A 360 -24.47 -10.63 11.96
CA PRO A 360 -25.29 -10.58 13.17
C PRO A 360 -25.92 -9.22 13.50
N SER A 361 -25.47 -8.15 12.83
CA SER A 361 -26.01 -6.79 12.95
C SER A 361 -26.98 -6.42 11.81
N GLY A 362 -27.37 -7.39 10.96
CA GLY A 362 -28.26 -7.19 9.82
C GLY A 362 -27.62 -6.43 8.65
N ARG A 363 -26.29 -6.45 8.53
CA ARG A 363 -25.53 -5.76 7.47
C ARG A 363 -25.05 -6.78 6.44
N PRO A 364 -24.89 -6.42 5.15
CA PRO A 364 -24.38 -7.36 4.16
C PRO A 364 -22.93 -7.71 4.49
N ARG A 365 -22.63 -9.00 4.61
CA ARG A 365 -21.28 -9.49 4.91
C ARG A 365 -20.38 -9.32 3.69
N PRO A 366 -19.21 -8.65 3.80
CA PRO A 366 -18.24 -8.64 2.72
C PRO A 366 -17.81 -10.06 2.33
N PRO A 367 -17.66 -10.36 1.02
CA PRO A 367 -17.12 -11.62 0.54
C PRO A 367 -15.77 -12.02 1.15
N GLY A 368 -15.46 -13.32 1.13
CA GLY A 368 -14.15 -13.85 1.55
C GLY A 368 -13.82 -13.67 3.04
N GLY A 369 -14.78 -13.28 3.87
CA GLY A 369 -14.55 -13.02 5.30
C GLY A 369 -13.81 -11.72 5.59
N SER A 370 -13.71 -10.82 4.61
CA SER A 370 -13.09 -9.50 4.80
C SER A 370 -13.88 -8.63 5.79
N THR A 371 -13.19 -7.70 6.45
CA THR A 371 -13.79 -6.70 7.35
C THR A 371 -14.38 -5.50 6.60
N PHE A 372 -14.04 -5.35 5.32
CA PHE A 372 -14.52 -4.29 4.43
C PHE A 372 -14.75 -4.84 3.00
N PHE A 373 -15.54 -4.13 2.20
CA PHE A 373 -15.65 -4.41 0.76
C PHE A 373 -14.44 -3.86 0.04
N ASP A 374 -13.77 -4.69 -0.75
CA ASP A 374 -12.65 -4.23 -1.56
C ASP A 374 -13.09 -3.37 -2.78
N THR A 375 -12.15 -2.70 -3.44
CA THR A 375 -12.34 -1.64 -4.43
C THR A 375 -13.50 -1.88 -5.42
N LEU A 376 -13.52 -3.01 -6.13
CA LEU A 376 -14.60 -3.31 -7.10
C LEU A 376 -15.72 -4.19 -6.54
N VAL A 377 -15.61 -4.68 -5.31
CA VAL A 377 -16.52 -5.72 -4.77
C VAL A 377 -17.94 -5.19 -4.66
N ALA A 378 -18.12 -4.04 -4.02
CA ALA A 378 -19.46 -3.48 -3.83
C ALA A 378 -20.13 -3.12 -5.17
N TYR A 379 -19.36 -2.58 -6.12
CA TYR A 379 -19.83 -2.30 -7.47
C TYR A 379 -20.35 -3.57 -8.17
N GLN A 380 -19.54 -4.63 -8.20
CA GLN A 380 -19.89 -5.88 -8.88
C GLN A 380 -21.08 -6.60 -8.23
N VAL A 381 -21.15 -6.62 -6.89
CA VAL A 381 -22.32 -7.16 -6.18
C VAL A 381 -23.57 -6.33 -6.45
N GLY A 382 -23.45 -5.01 -6.51
CA GLY A 382 -24.55 -4.11 -6.88
C GLY A 382 -25.04 -4.34 -8.31
N ALA A 383 -24.11 -4.57 -9.25
CA ALA A 383 -24.42 -4.93 -10.64
C ALA A 383 -25.14 -6.30 -10.71
N TYR A 384 -24.66 -7.29 -9.94
CA TYR A 384 -25.29 -8.60 -9.82
C TYR A 384 -26.71 -8.54 -9.26
N ALA A 385 -26.94 -7.70 -8.25
CA ALA A 385 -28.28 -7.43 -7.71
C ALA A 385 -29.24 -6.81 -8.74
N ARG A 386 -28.73 -6.37 -9.89
CA ARG A 386 -29.48 -5.81 -11.04
C ARG A 386 -29.51 -6.73 -12.26
N GLY A 387 -29.01 -7.95 -12.12
CA GLY A 387 -29.04 -8.96 -13.19
C GLY A 387 -27.86 -8.87 -14.16
N PHE A 388 -26.86 -8.02 -13.90
CA PHE A 388 -25.61 -8.01 -14.65
C PHE A 388 -24.61 -8.99 -14.03
N ARG A 389 -23.84 -9.70 -14.84
CA ARG A 389 -22.87 -10.68 -14.35
C ARG A 389 -21.43 -10.20 -14.51
N THR A 390 -20.53 -10.81 -13.74
CA THR A 390 -19.10 -10.80 -14.03
C THR A 390 -18.78 -11.97 -14.94
N GLU A 391 -17.90 -11.75 -15.92
CA GLU A 391 -17.40 -12.81 -16.79
C GLU A 391 -15.92 -13.08 -16.49
N ALA A 392 -15.62 -14.34 -16.18
CA ALA A 392 -14.26 -14.84 -16.16
C ALA A 392 -13.84 -15.10 -17.61
N VAL A 393 -13.03 -14.22 -18.19
CA VAL A 393 -12.57 -14.34 -19.59
C VAL A 393 -11.77 -15.62 -19.79
N ARG A 394 -11.07 -16.05 -18.74
CA ARG A 394 -10.43 -17.36 -18.63
C ARG A 394 -10.81 -18.00 -17.30
N PRO A 395 -10.98 -19.34 -17.25
CA PRO A 395 -11.24 -20.05 -16.00
C PRO A 395 -9.94 -20.25 -15.20
N LEU A 396 -9.19 -19.18 -14.96
CA LEU A 396 -8.02 -19.23 -14.11
C LEU A 396 -8.49 -19.29 -12.66
N ALA A 397 -8.17 -20.39 -11.98
CA ALA A 397 -8.50 -20.54 -10.58
C ALA A 397 -7.79 -19.45 -9.77
N HIS A 398 -8.55 -18.65 -9.03
CA HIS A 398 -8.01 -17.81 -7.97
C HIS A 398 -7.48 -18.73 -6.87
N ARG A 399 -6.16 -18.84 -6.71
CA ARG A 399 -5.55 -19.91 -5.91
C ARG A 399 -5.67 -19.69 -4.40
N THR A 400 -6.24 -18.58 -3.94
CA THR A 400 -6.45 -18.31 -2.51
C THR A 400 -7.81 -17.69 -2.20
N GLN A 401 -8.73 -18.48 -1.64
CA GLN A 401 -9.90 -17.96 -0.90
C GLN A 401 -9.60 -17.71 0.59
N ALA A 402 -8.36 -17.92 1.00
CA ALA A 402 -7.93 -17.66 2.36
C ALA A 402 -7.90 -16.14 2.55
N GLY A 403 -8.93 -15.59 3.22
CA GLY A 403 -9.10 -14.16 3.39
C GLY A 403 -7.87 -13.51 4.05
N LEU A 404 -7.81 -12.18 4.00
CA LEU A 404 -6.78 -11.35 4.65
C LEU A 404 -6.53 -11.71 6.14
N SER A 405 -7.42 -12.48 6.77
CA SER A 405 -7.33 -12.94 8.16
C SER A 405 -6.64 -14.30 8.35
N SER A 406 -6.24 -15.03 7.29
CA SER A 406 -5.72 -16.41 7.42
C SER A 406 -4.21 -16.47 7.68
N ALA A 407 -3.67 -15.56 8.49
CA ALA A 407 -2.28 -15.60 8.96
C ALA A 407 -1.97 -16.78 9.92
N ALA A 408 -2.87 -17.75 10.06
CA ALA A 408 -2.89 -18.75 11.14
C ALA A 408 -2.95 -20.21 10.66
N GLN A 409 -2.58 -20.53 9.42
CA GLN A 409 -2.39 -21.93 9.00
C GLN A 409 -0.92 -22.22 8.75
N ASP A 410 -0.43 -23.35 9.27
CA ASP A 410 0.96 -23.85 9.20
C ASP A 410 1.44 -24.21 7.77
N SER A 411 0.72 -23.75 6.74
CA SER A 411 1.11 -23.88 5.34
C SER A 411 1.24 -22.48 4.74
N PRO A 412 2.38 -22.13 4.11
CA PRO A 412 2.55 -20.84 3.44
C PRO A 412 1.59 -20.79 2.25
N VAL A 413 0.39 -20.24 2.46
CA VAL A 413 -0.59 -20.06 1.39
C VAL A 413 -0.27 -18.76 0.67
N TRP A 414 0.35 -18.89 -0.50
CA TRP A 414 0.75 -17.79 -1.37
C TRP A 414 -0.43 -17.19 -2.12
N GLN A 415 -0.75 -15.91 -1.86
CA GLN A 415 -1.85 -15.12 -2.46
C GLN A 415 -1.61 -14.68 -3.91
N GLN A 416 -0.95 -15.52 -4.70
CA GLN A 416 -0.58 -15.18 -6.07
C GLN A 416 -1.49 -15.85 -7.07
N ASP A 417 -1.79 -15.13 -8.14
CA ASP A 417 -2.66 -15.54 -9.23
C ASP A 417 -1.78 -15.68 -10.49
N MET A 418 -1.53 -16.92 -10.92
CA MET A 418 -0.46 -17.20 -11.88
C MET A 418 -0.82 -18.30 -12.88
N SER A 419 -0.49 -18.07 -14.13
CA SER A 419 -0.39 -19.04 -15.22
C SER A 419 0.74 -18.62 -16.17
N ASP A 420 1.10 -19.46 -17.14
CA ASP A 420 2.06 -19.07 -18.19
C ASP A 420 1.54 -17.95 -19.11
N GLU A 421 0.24 -17.64 -19.06
CA GLU A 421 -0.37 -16.58 -19.87
C GLU A 421 -0.38 -15.24 -19.15
N VAL A 422 -0.47 -15.24 -17.81
CA VAL A 422 -0.59 -14.03 -17.01
C VAL A 422 -0.17 -14.31 -15.57
N VAL A 423 0.63 -13.40 -15.01
CA VAL A 423 1.20 -13.52 -13.66
C VAL A 423 0.90 -12.27 -12.87
N HIS A 424 0.23 -12.42 -11.74
CA HIS A 424 0.03 -11.34 -10.78
C HIS A 424 0.80 -11.67 -9.48
N VAL A 425 1.79 -10.84 -9.17
CA VAL A 425 2.67 -11.02 -7.99
C VAL A 425 1.97 -10.59 -6.70
N GLY A 426 1.02 -9.65 -6.78
CA GLY A 426 0.22 -9.14 -5.67
C GLY A 426 0.98 -8.24 -4.72
N ALA A 427 0.27 -7.28 -4.11
CA ALA A 427 0.75 -6.53 -2.94
C ALA A 427 2.00 -5.65 -3.16
N VAL A 428 2.43 -5.41 -4.41
CA VAL A 428 3.63 -4.61 -4.69
C VAL A 428 3.36 -3.11 -4.64
N SER A 429 2.19 -2.69 -5.10
CA SER A 429 1.88 -1.28 -5.38
C SER A 429 1.80 -0.41 -4.10
N TYR A 430 1.36 -0.98 -2.97
CA TYR A 430 1.15 -0.23 -1.70
C TYR A 430 1.42 -1.04 -0.42
N TYR A 431 1.44 -2.37 -0.49
CA TYR A 431 1.25 -3.24 0.68
C TYR A 431 2.54 -3.74 1.33
N ARG A 432 3.67 -3.07 1.03
CA ARG A 432 5.02 -3.52 1.40
C ARG A 432 5.12 -4.05 2.84
N ARG A 433 4.38 -3.53 3.81
CA ARG A 433 4.81 -3.57 5.21
C ARG A 433 4.06 -4.52 6.15
N ASP A 434 2.86 -4.98 5.82
CA ASP A 434 2.02 -5.65 6.85
C ASP A 434 1.35 -6.97 6.42
N PHE A 435 1.45 -7.38 5.15
CA PHE A 435 0.67 -8.52 4.65
C PHE A 435 1.44 -9.84 4.51
N HIS A 436 2.71 -9.87 4.91
CA HIS A 436 3.59 -10.94 4.49
C HIS A 436 4.41 -11.52 5.64
N SER A 437 4.43 -12.85 5.72
CA SER A 437 5.37 -13.58 6.55
C SER A 437 6.80 -13.24 6.16
N SER A 438 7.78 -13.41 7.07
CA SER A 438 9.19 -13.10 6.80
C SER A 438 9.72 -13.73 5.49
N PRO A 439 9.40 -15.00 5.15
CA PRO A 439 9.79 -15.57 3.85
C PRO A 439 9.15 -14.86 2.64
N LEU A 440 7.86 -14.51 2.74
CA LEU A 440 7.13 -13.83 1.68
C LEU A 440 7.70 -12.42 1.45
N ARG A 441 8.04 -11.71 2.52
CA ARG A 441 8.75 -10.42 2.46
C ARG A 441 10.08 -10.53 1.72
N ALA A 442 10.88 -11.56 1.98
CA ALA A 442 12.16 -11.78 1.29
C ALA A 442 11.97 -11.97 -0.23
N MET A 443 10.94 -12.72 -0.64
CA MET A 443 10.61 -12.89 -2.06
C MET A 443 10.18 -11.58 -2.75
N TYR A 444 9.43 -10.72 -2.06
CA TYR A 444 9.10 -9.40 -2.59
C TYR A 444 10.33 -8.51 -2.77
N LEU A 445 11.22 -8.49 -1.76
CA LEU A 445 12.47 -7.75 -1.85
C LEU A 445 13.33 -8.26 -3.03
N ALA A 446 13.39 -9.57 -3.21
CA ALA A 446 14.08 -10.20 -4.33
C ALA A 446 13.45 -9.83 -5.68
N ALA A 447 12.11 -9.76 -5.77
CA ALA A 447 11.42 -9.39 -6.99
C ALA A 447 11.73 -7.93 -7.38
N GLU A 448 11.63 -7.00 -6.43
CA GLU A 448 12.00 -5.60 -6.66
C GLU A 448 13.47 -5.48 -7.09
N TYR A 449 14.38 -6.17 -6.40
CA TYR A 449 15.80 -6.15 -6.73
C TYR A 449 16.05 -6.70 -8.14
N ALA A 450 15.45 -7.85 -8.49
CA ALA A 450 15.60 -8.47 -9.80
C ALA A 450 15.19 -7.51 -10.93
N LEU A 451 14.06 -6.83 -10.79
CA LEU A 451 13.55 -5.89 -11.80
C LEU A 451 14.40 -4.63 -11.95
N ILE A 452 14.94 -4.11 -10.84
CA ILE A 452 15.85 -2.97 -10.89
C ILE A 452 17.19 -3.39 -11.52
N ALA A 453 17.73 -4.54 -11.14
CA ALA A 453 18.98 -5.07 -11.70
C ALA A 453 18.83 -5.35 -13.21
N ALA A 454 17.70 -5.92 -13.63
CA ALA A 454 17.35 -6.16 -15.03
C ALA A 454 17.14 -4.87 -15.86
N ALA A 455 17.08 -3.70 -15.22
CA ALA A 455 17.02 -2.43 -15.93
C ALA A 455 18.38 -1.95 -16.43
N ASP A 456 19.49 -2.53 -15.99
CA ASP A 456 20.86 -2.24 -16.47
C ASP A 456 21.18 -0.72 -16.56
N GLY A 457 20.80 0.02 -15.51
CA GLY A 457 21.03 1.47 -15.44
C GLY A 457 20.08 2.34 -16.29
N ASP A 458 19.06 1.76 -16.91
CA ASP A 458 18.05 2.52 -17.67
C ASP A 458 17.16 3.39 -16.77
N LEU A 459 16.98 3.01 -15.49
CA LEU A 459 16.18 3.75 -14.50
C LEU A 459 16.92 4.96 -13.91
N PRO A 460 16.21 5.96 -13.35
CA PRO A 460 16.84 7.10 -12.67
C PRO A 460 17.81 6.69 -11.55
N ASP A 461 18.82 7.54 -11.27
CA ASP A 461 19.87 7.28 -10.25
C ASP A 461 19.31 6.95 -8.85
N SER A 462 18.11 7.41 -8.52
CA SER A 462 17.40 7.08 -7.28
C SER A 462 17.17 5.57 -7.12
N TYR A 463 17.06 4.82 -8.22
CA TYR A 463 16.88 3.37 -8.23
C TYR A 463 18.16 2.59 -7.95
N VAL A 464 19.34 3.16 -8.23
CA VAL A 464 20.62 2.54 -7.81
C VAL A 464 20.67 2.46 -6.29
N LYS A 465 20.37 3.58 -5.61
CA LYS A 465 20.27 3.62 -4.14
C LYS A 465 19.18 2.68 -3.61
N ARG A 466 18.08 2.50 -4.36
CA ARG A 466 17.02 1.55 -3.99
C ARG A 466 17.51 0.11 -4.09
N ALA A 467 18.27 -0.26 -5.11
CA ALA A 467 18.86 -1.59 -5.23
C ALA A 467 19.80 -1.90 -4.05
N ASP A 468 20.65 -0.95 -3.67
CA ASP A 468 21.54 -1.09 -2.51
C ASP A 468 20.75 -1.33 -1.21
N GLN A 469 19.66 -0.57 -1.02
CA GLN A 469 18.76 -0.74 0.13
C GLN A 469 18.10 -2.13 0.15
N LEU A 470 17.59 -2.58 -1.00
CA LEU A 470 16.96 -3.90 -1.13
C LEU A 470 17.95 -5.03 -0.85
N SER A 471 19.19 -4.91 -1.33
CA SER A 471 20.27 -5.86 -1.05
C SER A 471 20.61 -5.92 0.45
N ALA A 472 20.66 -4.77 1.11
CA ALA A 472 20.84 -4.70 2.56
C ALA A 472 19.65 -5.32 3.32
N GLU A 473 18.40 -5.05 2.91
CA GLU A 473 17.21 -5.65 3.50
C GLU A 473 17.18 -7.17 3.31
N LEU A 474 17.55 -7.69 2.13
CA LEU A 474 17.70 -9.14 1.91
C LEU A 474 18.76 -9.77 2.82
N SER A 475 19.86 -9.04 3.06
CA SER A 475 20.91 -9.48 3.99
C SER A 475 20.41 -9.56 5.43
N GLU A 476 19.50 -8.66 5.86
CA GLU A 476 18.80 -8.74 7.16
C GLU A 476 17.93 -10.02 7.26
N HIS A 477 17.50 -10.60 6.12
CA HIS A 477 16.82 -11.89 6.02
C HIS A 477 17.77 -13.09 5.83
N GLY A 478 19.08 -12.89 5.88
CA GLY A 478 20.09 -13.96 5.72
C GLY A 478 20.29 -14.41 4.28
N LEU A 479 19.92 -13.59 3.29
CA LEU A 479 20.08 -13.87 1.86
C LEU A 479 20.93 -12.79 1.20
N SER A 480 21.90 -13.18 0.37
CA SER A 480 22.44 -12.26 -0.63
C SER A 480 21.38 -11.92 -1.67
N ALA A 481 21.58 -10.85 -2.43
CA ALA A 481 20.64 -10.45 -3.47
C ALA A 481 20.47 -11.55 -4.55
N ASP A 482 21.57 -12.19 -4.99
CA ASP A 482 21.54 -13.26 -5.98
C ASP A 482 20.85 -14.54 -5.47
N GLU A 483 21.07 -14.88 -4.19
CA GLU A 483 20.35 -15.98 -3.53
C GLU A 483 18.85 -15.66 -3.44
N GLY A 484 18.49 -14.43 -3.10
CA GLY A 484 17.10 -13.98 -3.08
C GLY A 484 16.41 -14.12 -4.44
N VAL A 485 17.06 -13.70 -5.52
CA VAL A 485 16.51 -13.82 -6.88
C VAL A 485 16.41 -15.30 -7.31
N THR A 486 17.41 -16.12 -6.95
CA THR A 486 17.36 -17.58 -7.22
C THR A 486 16.21 -18.23 -6.48
N MET A 487 16.04 -17.94 -5.18
CA MET A 487 14.91 -18.40 -4.36
C MET A 487 13.56 -18.00 -4.98
N LEU A 488 13.42 -16.75 -5.45
CA LEU A 488 12.20 -16.29 -6.10
C LEU A 488 11.94 -17.03 -7.42
N ARG A 489 12.97 -17.23 -8.25
CA ARG A 489 12.82 -17.99 -9.50
C ARG A 489 12.40 -19.43 -9.22
N ASP A 490 13.05 -20.08 -8.27
CA ASP A 490 12.74 -21.45 -7.87
C ASP A 490 11.30 -21.55 -7.35
N HIS A 491 10.83 -20.56 -6.60
CA HIS A 491 9.44 -20.46 -6.18
C HIS A 491 8.48 -20.39 -7.39
N LEU A 492 8.74 -19.48 -8.33
CA LEU A 492 7.90 -19.32 -9.54
C LEU A 492 7.84 -20.61 -10.37
N VAL A 493 8.95 -21.33 -10.51
CA VAL A 493 9.02 -22.53 -11.35
C VAL A 493 8.51 -23.76 -10.60
N HIS A 494 9.03 -24.05 -9.41
CA HIS A 494 8.78 -25.30 -8.70
C HIS A 494 7.53 -25.27 -7.82
N ASP A 495 7.30 -24.18 -7.09
CA ASP A 495 6.13 -24.10 -6.20
C ASP A 495 4.88 -23.65 -6.95
N ARG A 496 5.03 -22.73 -7.90
CA ARG A 496 3.91 -22.15 -8.66
C ARG A 496 3.66 -22.88 -9.99
N GLY A 497 4.65 -23.61 -10.50
CA GLY A 497 4.51 -24.42 -11.71
C GLY A 497 4.57 -23.61 -13.00
N LEU A 498 5.19 -22.43 -13.00
CA LEU A 498 5.42 -21.66 -14.22
C LEU A 498 6.53 -22.29 -15.05
N ALA A 499 6.43 -22.19 -16.38
CA ALA A 499 7.56 -22.52 -17.24
C ALA A 499 8.76 -21.61 -16.92
N GLU A 500 9.97 -22.15 -17.03
CA GLU A 500 11.20 -21.39 -16.76
C GLU A 500 11.29 -20.09 -17.55
N VAL A 501 10.93 -20.13 -18.85
CA VAL A 501 10.88 -18.95 -19.71
C VAL A 501 9.87 -17.90 -19.22
N THR A 502 8.75 -18.33 -18.65
CA THR A 502 7.74 -17.45 -18.07
C THR A 502 8.29 -16.77 -16.81
N ALA A 503 8.92 -17.55 -15.91
CA ALA A 503 9.53 -17.02 -14.71
C ALA A 503 10.65 -16.02 -15.03
N ASP A 504 11.52 -16.34 -15.99
CA ASP A 504 12.60 -15.44 -16.42
C ASP A 504 12.05 -14.14 -17.03
N ARG A 505 11.01 -14.22 -17.86
CA ARG A 505 10.29 -13.04 -18.38
C ARG A 505 9.70 -12.18 -17.26
N VAL A 506 9.11 -12.78 -16.23
CA VAL A 506 8.57 -12.04 -15.07
C VAL A 506 9.69 -11.31 -14.32
N LEU A 507 10.86 -11.92 -14.19
CA LEU A 507 12.03 -11.37 -13.49
C LEU A 507 12.86 -10.39 -14.33
N GLY A 508 12.40 -10.02 -15.52
CA GLY A 508 13.13 -9.12 -16.43
C GLY A 508 14.42 -9.73 -17.00
N ARG A 509 14.60 -11.06 -16.89
CA ARG A 509 15.74 -11.75 -17.47
C ARG A 509 15.45 -12.01 -18.95
N ASN A 510 16.29 -11.47 -19.84
CA ASN A 510 16.20 -11.76 -21.26
C ASN A 510 16.50 -13.25 -21.48
N SER A 511 15.54 -13.97 -22.07
CA SER A 511 15.73 -15.31 -22.63
C SER A 511 16.46 -15.25 -23.97
#